data_AF-A0A7J9M1W5-F1
#
_entry.id   AF-A0A7J9M1W5-F1
#
_cell.length_a   1.000
_cell.length_b   1.000
_cell.length_c   1.000
_cell.angle_alpha   90.00
_cell.angle_beta   90.00
_cell.angle_gamma   90.00
#
_symmetry.space_group_name_H-M   'P 1'
#
loop_
_entity.id
_entity.type
_entity.pdbx_description
1 polymer ?
#
loop_
_entity_poly.entity_id
_entity_poly.type
_entity_poly.pdbx_seq_one_letter_code
_entity_poly.pdbx_strand_id
1 'polypeptide(L)'
;MSSRLRDRTSCQPKLHNHHYQVTTKTAVAMPNHFTETLTCPLTELATNLSDSELRETAYEILVGACRSSGVKPLTFISHSDKNSGRAPALTSTASLQRSLSSTVASNVKKALGLKSARKRQVSGESDSERVKKAVTIGEMLRVQMRVSEQIDSRVRRALLRVAAAQLGKRIESIVLPVEMLQQLKPSDFPNQWEYEAWQRRNLKILEAGLLLHPLLPLDKTDTAAQQLRQIIRGALEKPLETGKNNESMQALRSIALSLACRTFDGSVSETSHWADGFPLNLRIYQMLLEACFDVNDETSVIEEVDEVLELVKKTWVVLGMNQMLHDLCFLWILFNRYVVTGQVESDLLFAANNLLMEVEKDAKAMTDPDYSKIISSTLGTILGWAEKRLLAYHNYFHSDNTETMECVVSMVVLSAKIMVEDISHEYHRTRKEIDLARERVDNYIRSSLRVAFVQASFQYFSIMSLHRMSSAR
;
A
#
# COMPACT_ATOMS: atom_id res chain seq x y z
N MET A 1 18.54 -5.00 52.12
CA MET A 1 19.46 -6.15 52.33
C MET A 1 18.64 -7.41 52.10
N SER A 2 18.75 -8.01 50.91
CA SER A 2 19.47 -9.27 50.63
C SER A 2 18.90 -10.50 51.36
N SER A 3 18.76 -11.70 50.81
CA SER A 3 18.52 -12.26 49.48
C SER A 3 18.57 -13.80 49.68
N ARG A 4 17.73 -14.55 48.95
CA ARG A 4 17.94 -15.91 48.40
C ARG A 4 18.11 -17.15 49.31
N LEU A 5 17.17 -18.10 49.07
CA LEU A 5 17.35 -19.49 48.59
C LEU A 5 18.40 -20.41 49.27
N ARG A 6 17.99 -21.62 49.72
CA ARG A 6 18.05 -22.85 48.90
C ARG A 6 17.56 -24.16 49.59
N ASP A 7 17.07 -25.01 48.69
CA ASP A 7 17.23 -26.46 48.55
C ASP A 7 16.23 -27.49 49.14
N ARG A 8 15.65 -28.21 48.18
CA ARG A 8 14.85 -29.44 48.26
C ARG A 8 15.65 -30.57 47.61
N THR A 9 15.62 -31.75 48.21
CA THR A 9 16.15 -32.99 47.64
C THR A 9 15.07 -34.06 47.47
N SER A 10 15.28 -34.86 46.41
CA SER A 10 14.98 -36.30 46.27
C SER A 10 13.56 -36.77 45.87
N CYS A 11 13.46 -37.37 44.67
CA CYS A 11 13.38 -38.84 44.46
C CYS A 11 12.92 -39.19 43.03
N GLN A 12 13.72 -40.00 42.31
CA GLN A 12 13.29 -40.79 41.14
C GLN A 12 12.58 -42.09 41.57
N PRO A 13 11.90 -42.81 40.65
CA PRO A 13 12.54 -43.99 40.06
C PRO A 13 12.25 -44.24 38.56
N LYS A 14 12.98 -45.20 38.01
CA LYS A 14 13.17 -45.55 36.59
C LYS A 14 12.26 -46.70 36.09
N LEU A 15 11.95 -46.62 34.78
CA LEU A 15 11.90 -47.67 33.72
C LEU A 15 10.89 -48.84 33.79
N HIS A 16 10.07 -48.96 32.73
CA HIS A 16 10.13 -50.10 31.78
C HIS A 16 9.53 -49.81 30.39
N ASN A 17 10.24 -50.32 29.37
CA ASN A 17 9.99 -50.26 27.93
C ASN A 17 8.84 -51.17 27.49
N HIS A 18 8.04 -50.75 26.51
CA HIS A 18 7.44 -51.67 25.53
C HIS A 18 7.42 -51.06 24.12
N HIS A 19 7.73 -51.94 23.19
CA HIS A 19 8.24 -51.73 21.85
C HIS A 19 7.07 -51.64 20.85
N TYR A 20 6.98 -50.56 20.07
CA TYR A 20 6.19 -50.54 18.84
C TYR A 20 7.04 -49.96 17.71
N GLN A 21 7.42 -50.84 16.77
CA GLN A 21 8.07 -50.49 15.51
C GLN A 21 7.11 -49.63 14.68
N VAL A 22 7.51 -48.40 14.37
CA VAL A 22 6.89 -47.58 13.32
C VAL A 22 7.85 -47.55 12.14
N THR A 23 7.42 -48.18 11.06
CA THR A 23 8.09 -48.21 9.75
C THR A 23 8.16 -46.79 9.18
N THR A 24 9.34 -46.18 9.19
CA THR A 24 9.59 -44.87 8.59
C THR A 24 9.59 -44.98 7.06
N LYS A 25 8.46 -44.66 6.43
CA LYS A 25 8.43 -44.22 5.03
C LYS A 25 8.96 -42.78 4.99
N THR A 26 10.03 -42.57 4.25
CA THR A 26 10.66 -41.27 3.97
C THR A 26 9.63 -40.34 3.33
N ALA A 27 9.07 -39.41 4.10
CA ALA A 27 8.26 -38.34 3.57
C ALA A 27 9.20 -37.34 2.90
N VAL A 28 9.02 -37.17 1.59
CA VAL A 28 9.63 -36.10 0.80
C VAL A 28 9.27 -34.77 1.46
N ALA A 29 10.27 -34.04 1.94
CA ALA A 29 10.09 -32.69 2.45
C ALA A 29 9.63 -31.80 1.29
N MET A 30 8.40 -31.29 1.41
CA MET A 30 7.84 -30.26 0.53
C MET A 30 8.73 -29.01 0.60
N PRO A 31 8.86 -28.22 -0.49
CA PRO A 31 9.62 -26.99 -0.46
C PRO A 31 8.94 -26.03 0.53
N ASN A 32 9.68 -25.58 1.54
CA ASN A 32 9.28 -24.42 2.33
C ASN A 32 9.13 -23.25 1.36
N HIS A 33 7.90 -22.77 1.16
CA HIS A 33 7.65 -21.47 0.54
C HIS A 33 8.27 -20.40 1.43
N PHE A 34 9.52 -20.04 1.18
CA PHE A 34 10.09 -18.81 1.72
C PHE A 34 9.34 -17.65 1.05
N THR A 35 8.41 -17.03 1.77
CA THR A 35 7.86 -15.73 1.41
C THR A 35 9.00 -14.72 1.49
N GLU A 36 9.58 -14.37 0.35
CA GLU A 36 10.64 -13.37 0.25
C GLU A 36 10.03 -12.00 0.56
N THR A 37 10.52 -11.33 1.61
CA THR A 37 10.06 -10.00 2.00
C THR A 37 10.97 -8.95 1.38
N LEU A 38 10.40 -8.04 0.59
CA LEU A 38 11.11 -6.87 0.10
C LEU A 38 10.92 -5.70 1.07
N THR A 39 11.98 -4.93 1.30
CA THR A 39 11.87 -3.65 2.01
C THR A 39 11.08 -2.67 1.16
N CYS A 40 10.10 -2.00 1.76
CA CYS A 40 9.31 -0.98 1.05
C CYS A 40 10.21 0.20 0.65
N PRO A 41 10.31 0.56 -0.63
CA PRO A 41 11.10 1.69 -1.10
C PRO A 41 10.45 3.04 -0.80
N LEU A 42 9.14 3.02 -0.50
CA LEU A 42 8.38 4.15 0.02
C LEU A 42 8.74 4.30 1.51
N THR A 43 9.90 4.95 1.75
CA THR A 43 10.56 5.24 3.05
C THR A 43 9.68 5.09 4.31
N GLU A 44 10.21 4.43 5.34
CA GLU A 44 9.53 4.29 6.64
C GLU A 44 9.24 5.65 7.29
N LEU A 45 8.06 5.79 7.88
CA LEU A 45 7.68 7.01 8.61
C LEU A 45 8.42 7.06 9.94
N ALA A 46 8.91 8.25 10.29
CA ALA A 46 9.53 8.48 11.60
C ALA A 46 8.52 8.38 12.76
N THR A 47 7.22 8.51 12.47
CA THR A 47 6.16 8.21 13.43
C THR A 47 5.87 6.72 13.46
N ASN A 48 5.71 6.14 14.66
CA ASN A 48 5.23 4.77 14.88
C ASN A 48 3.73 4.64 14.52
N LEU A 49 3.37 4.94 13.27
CA LEU A 49 2.05 4.74 12.68
C LEU A 49 2.00 3.34 12.08
N SER A 50 1.04 2.54 12.53
CA SER A 50 0.76 1.23 11.97
C SER A 50 0.03 1.32 10.62
N ASP A 51 0.14 0.28 9.80
CA ASP A 51 -0.62 0.19 8.54
C ASP A 51 -2.14 0.28 8.76
N SER A 52 -2.66 -0.21 9.90
CA SER A 52 -4.07 -0.06 10.26
C SER A 52 -4.45 1.41 10.51
N GLU A 53 -3.60 2.14 11.23
CA GLU A 53 -3.81 3.58 11.49
C GLU A 53 -3.78 4.37 10.17
N LEU A 54 -2.81 4.10 9.28
CA LEU A 54 -2.72 4.72 7.96
C LEU A 54 -3.92 4.38 7.07
N ARG A 55 -4.40 3.13 7.11
CA ARG A 55 -5.55 2.67 6.34
C ARG A 55 -6.84 3.37 6.75
N GLU A 56 -7.05 3.57 8.05
CA GLU A 56 -8.19 4.36 8.54
C GLU A 56 -8.10 5.83 8.10
N THR A 57 -6.91 6.46 8.16
CA THR A 57 -6.72 7.83 7.67
C THR A 57 -6.93 7.93 6.15
N ALA A 58 -6.43 6.97 5.38
CA ALA A 58 -6.68 6.88 3.94
C ALA A 58 -8.18 6.79 3.64
N TYR A 59 -8.92 5.97 4.39
CA TYR A 59 -10.37 5.85 4.25
C TYR A 59 -11.11 7.15 4.59
N GLU A 60 -10.69 7.87 5.64
CA GLU A 60 -11.23 9.18 6.01
C GLU A 60 -11.06 10.22 4.89
N ILE A 61 -9.87 10.28 4.29
CA ILE A 61 -9.56 11.15 3.14
C ILE A 61 -10.41 10.76 1.94
N LEU A 62 -10.49 9.46 1.61
CA LEU A 62 -11.26 8.95 0.47
C LEU A 62 -12.75 9.30 0.57
N VAL A 63 -13.37 8.99 1.71
CA VAL A 63 -14.79 9.30 1.95
C VAL A 63 -15.02 10.81 1.91
N GLY A 64 -14.12 11.59 2.50
CA GLY A 64 -14.21 13.04 2.49
C GLY A 64 -14.09 13.65 1.08
N ALA A 65 -13.12 13.21 0.29
CA ALA A 65 -12.92 13.66 -1.09
C ALA A 65 -14.11 13.30 -1.99
N CYS A 66 -14.70 12.12 -1.80
CA CYS A 66 -15.87 11.69 -2.56
C CYS A 66 -17.14 12.51 -2.24
N ARG A 67 -17.19 13.20 -1.09
CA ARG A 67 -18.32 14.06 -0.70
C ARG A 67 -18.21 15.46 -1.28
N SER A 68 -17.00 16.00 -1.40
CA SER A 68 -16.77 17.35 -1.91
C SER A 68 -17.13 17.50 -3.39
N SER A 69 -17.23 16.39 -4.13
CA SER A 69 -17.52 16.36 -5.57
C SER A 69 -19.01 16.39 -5.95
N GLY A 70 -19.95 16.60 -5.01
CA GLY A 70 -21.40 16.47 -5.27
C GLY A 70 -22.26 17.64 -4.79
N VAL A 71 -23.06 18.22 -5.71
CA VAL A 71 -24.07 19.28 -5.45
C VAL A 71 -25.34 18.74 -4.75
N LYS A 72 -25.43 17.44 -4.43
CA LYS A 72 -26.61 16.86 -3.78
C LYS A 72 -26.36 16.50 -2.31
N PRO A 73 -27.12 17.08 -1.36
CA PRO A 73 -27.13 16.62 0.02
C PRO A 73 -27.58 15.16 0.06
N LEU A 74 -26.83 14.31 0.77
CA LEU A 74 -27.30 12.96 1.09
C LEU A 74 -28.38 13.07 2.16
N THR A 75 -29.65 13.00 1.74
CA THR A 75 -30.73 12.61 2.63
C THR A 75 -30.45 11.18 3.10
N PHE A 76 -30.34 11.02 4.42
CA PHE A 76 -30.43 9.71 5.05
C PHE A 76 -31.82 9.16 4.76
N ILE A 77 -31.91 8.20 3.83
CA ILE A 77 -33.17 7.47 3.58
C ILE A 77 -33.18 6.29 4.54
N SER A 78 -33.95 6.43 5.61
CA SER A 78 -34.43 5.28 6.37
C SER A 78 -35.32 4.45 5.44
N HIS A 79 -35.16 3.13 5.47
CA HIS A 79 -35.85 2.19 4.59
C HIS A 79 -37.37 2.21 4.83
N SER A 80 -38.09 3.08 4.15
CA SER A 80 -39.49 2.88 3.77
C SER A 80 -39.84 3.78 2.58
N ASP A 81 -40.44 3.14 1.59
CA ASP A 81 -41.23 3.70 0.48
C ASP A 81 -40.60 3.72 -0.93
N LYS A 82 -41.28 2.95 -1.78
CA LYS A 82 -41.05 2.73 -3.21
C LYS A 82 -41.65 3.88 -4.02
N ASN A 83 -41.10 4.05 -5.22
CA ASN A 83 -41.53 4.87 -6.37
C ASN A 83 -41.20 6.36 -6.36
N SER A 84 -40.30 6.77 -7.26
CA SER A 84 -40.65 7.51 -8.49
C SER A 84 -39.39 8.06 -9.19
N GLY A 85 -39.39 8.08 -10.52
CA GLY A 85 -38.61 9.04 -11.31
C GLY A 85 -37.36 8.50 -12.01
N ARG A 86 -37.55 7.90 -13.20
CA ARG A 86 -36.49 7.61 -14.17
C ARG A 86 -36.00 8.92 -14.78
N ALA A 87 -34.71 9.24 -14.69
CA ALA A 87 -34.07 10.38 -15.34
C ALA A 87 -32.75 9.94 -16.02
N PRO A 88 -32.29 10.65 -17.07
CA PRO A 88 -31.51 10.06 -18.16
C PRO A 88 -30.02 9.89 -17.81
N ALA A 89 -29.41 8.85 -18.39
CA ALA A 89 -28.00 8.53 -18.30
C ALA A 89 -27.17 9.51 -19.12
N LEU A 90 -26.46 10.42 -18.46
CA LEU A 90 -25.35 11.18 -19.03
C LEU A 90 -24.22 11.27 -17.97
N THR A 91 -23.02 10.91 -18.41
CA THR A 91 -21.72 10.88 -17.71
C THR A 91 -21.68 10.09 -16.39
N SER A 92 -21.25 8.82 -16.51
CA SER A 92 -21.07 7.87 -15.40
C SER A 92 -19.90 8.27 -14.49
N THR A 93 -20.09 9.25 -13.62
CA THR A 93 -19.09 9.60 -12.61
C THR A 93 -19.06 8.56 -11.49
N ALA A 94 -17.88 8.05 -11.14
CA ALA A 94 -17.73 7.13 -10.02
C ALA A 94 -18.24 7.77 -8.71
N SER A 95 -19.06 7.01 -7.99
CA SER A 95 -19.63 7.42 -6.71
C SER A 95 -19.73 6.25 -5.73
N LEU A 96 -19.57 6.53 -4.45
CA LEU A 96 -19.68 5.53 -3.39
C LEU A 96 -21.06 4.86 -3.31
N GLN A 97 -22.10 5.52 -3.87
CA GLN A 97 -23.47 5.02 -3.86
C GLN A 97 -23.84 4.20 -5.10
N ARG A 98 -22.96 4.17 -6.11
CA ARG A 98 -23.19 3.36 -7.31
C ARG A 98 -23.30 1.89 -6.92
N SER A 99 -24.39 1.24 -7.33
CA SER A 99 -24.57 -0.20 -7.18
C SER A 99 -23.60 -0.95 -8.09
N LEU A 100 -23.09 -2.09 -7.63
CA LEU A 100 -22.31 -3.00 -8.46
C LEU A 100 -23.23 -3.58 -9.56
N SER A 101 -23.13 -3.06 -10.78
CA SER A 101 -23.76 -3.67 -11.97
C SER A 101 -22.76 -4.56 -12.69
N SER A 102 -23.24 -5.51 -13.50
CA SER A 102 -22.37 -6.37 -14.33
C SER A 102 -21.32 -5.54 -15.06
N THR A 103 -20.05 -5.81 -14.76
CA THR A 103 -18.89 -5.05 -15.22
C THR A 103 -18.67 -5.24 -16.72
N VAL A 104 -18.51 -4.12 -17.42
CA VAL A 104 -17.91 -4.06 -18.76
C VAL A 104 -16.41 -4.40 -18.61
N ALA A 105 -15.77 -4.88 -19.67
CA ALA A 105 -14.32 -5.15 -19.63
C ALA A 105 -13.54 -3.93 -19.13
N SER A 106 -12.73 -4.13 -18.08
CA SER A 106 -11.99 -3.05 -17.43
C SER A 106 -10.87 -2.50 -18.32
N ASN A 107 -10.80 -1.17 -18.45
CA ASN A 107 -9.77 -0.50 -19.24
C ASN A 107 -8.41 -0.56 -18.54
N VAL A 108 -8.39 -0.38 -17.22
CA VAL A 108 -7.18 -0.53 -16.40
C VAL A 108 -6.66 -1.96 -16.48
N LYS A 109 -7.49 -2.98 -16.28
CA LYS A 109 -7.03 -4.38 -16.42
C LYS A 109 -6.47 -4.63 -17.82
N LYS A 110 -7.13 -4.14 -18.86
CA LYS A 110 -6.64 -4.25 -20.24
C LYS A 110 -5.30 -3.56 -20.46
N ALA A 111 -5.12 -2.33 -19.95
CA ALA A 111 -3.86 -1.59 -20.05
C ALA A 111 -2.72 -2.29 -19.30
N LEU A 112 -3.04 -2.93 -18.17
CA LEU A 112 -2.09 -3.73 -17.39
C LEU A 112 -1.86 -5.13 -17.97
N GLY A 113 -2.64 -5.57 -18.97
CA GLY A 113 -2.58 -6.94 -19.50
C GLY A 113 -3.19 -7.99 -18.57
N LEU A 114 -3.96 -7.58 -17.56
CA LEU A 114 -4.65 -8.48 -16.64
C LEU A 114 -5.92 -9.07 -17.29
N LYS A 115 -6.14 -10.36 -17.08
CA LYS A 115 -7.35 -11.06 -17.55
C LYS A 115 -8.51 -10.75 -16.60
N SER A 116 -9.69 -10.45 -17.15
CA SER A 116 -10.92 -10.38 -16.34
C SER A 116 -11.34 -11.80 -15.95
N ALA A 117 -11.77 -12.00 -14.71
CA ALA A 117 -12.16 -13.32 -14.23
C ALA A 117 -13.36 -13.82 -15.05
N ARG A 118 -13.15 -14.86 -15.87
CA ARG A 118 -14.22 -15.51 -16.62
C ARG A 118 -15.13 -16.22 -15.61
N LYS A 119 -16.27 -15.61 -15.29
CA LYS A 119 -17.28 -16.18 -14.40
C LYS A 119 -17.57 -17.62 -14.85
N ARG A 120 -17.16 -18.63 -14.06
CA ARG A 120 -17.62 -20.00 -14.27
C ARG A 120 -19.14 -19.98 -14.11
N GLN A 121 -19.87 -20.17 -15.21
CA GLN A 121 -21.29 -20.51 -15.14
C GLN A 121 -21.39 -21.87 -14.45
N VAL A 122 -21.53 -21.87 -13.13
CA VAL A 122 -22.09 -23.02 -12.43
C VAL A 122 -23.59 -22.95 -12.70
N SER A 123 -24.03 -23.73 -13.69
CA SER A 123 -25.44 -24.08 -13.86
C SER A 123 -25.89 -24.85 -12.63
N GLY A 124 -26.64 -24.18 -11.76
CA GLY A 124 -27.24 -24.79 -10.58
C GLY A 124 -28.30 -23.84 -10.03
N GLU A 125 -29.55 -24.09 -10.41
CA GLU A 125 -30.72 -23.51 -9.77
C GLU A 125 -30.68 -23.81 -8.26
N SER A 126 -30.62 -22.76 -7.45
CA SER A 126 -31.27 -22.78 -6.14
C SER A 126 -31.66 -21.35 -5.80
N ASP A 127 -32.93 -21.08 -6.02
CA ASP A 127 -33.64 -19.91 -5.59
C ASP A 127 -33.61 -19.85 -4.06
N SER A 128 -32.96 -18.82 -3.51
CA SER A 128 -33.16 -18.44 -2.12
C SER A 128 -33.26 -16.91 -2.07
N GLU A 129 -34.49 -16.43 -1.94
CA GLU A 129 -34.85 -15.07 -1.56
C GLU A 129 -34.25 -14.72 -0.19
N ARG A 130 -32.97 -14.36 -0.16
CA ARG A 130 -32.49 -13.34 0.76
C ARG A 130 -32.40 -12.07 -0.04
N VAL A 131 -33.09 -11.03 0.42
CA VAL A 131 -33.01 -9.65 -0.08
C VAL A 131 -31.53 -9.31 -0.31
N LYS A 132 -31.05 -9.49 -1.54
CA LYS A 132 -29.69 -9.13 -1.93
C LYS A 132 -29.68 -7.60 -1.94
N LYS A 133 -29.31 -6.99 -0.81
CA LYS A 133 -28.92 -5.58 -0.77
C LYS A 133 -27.94 -5.39 -1.92
N ALA A 134 -28.27 -4.50 -2.86
CA ALA A 134 -27.34 -4.13 -3.91
C ALA A 134 -26.09 -3.58 -3.23
N VAL A 135 -25.00 -4.35 -3.26
CA VAL A 135 -23.71 -3.93 -2.72
C VAL A 135 -23.28 -2.72 -3.54
N THR A 136 -22.85 -1.65 -2.87
CA THR A 136 -22.37 -0.43 -3.51
C THR A 136 -20.86 -0.45 -3.62
N ILE A 137 -20.29 0.38 -4.49
CA ILE A 137 -18.82 0.58 -4.57
C ILE A 137 -18.26 1.04 -3.23
N GLY A 138 -18.99 1.89 -2.48
CA GLY A 138 -18.56 2.32 -1.16
C GLY A 138 -18.50 1.18 -0.14
N GLU A 139 -19.44 0.23 -0.20
CA GLU A 139 -19.44 -0.95 0.66
C GLU A 139 -18.32 -1.92 0.28
N MET A 140 -18.08 -2.10 -1.02
CA MET A 140 -16.94 -2.89 -1.52
C MET A 140 -15.61 -2.28 -1.05
N LEU A 141 -15.40 -0.98 -1.27
CA LEU A 141 -14.19 -0.27 -0.83
C LEU A 141 -13.95 -0.38 0.66
N ARG A 142 -15.00 -0.25 1.48
CA ARG A 142 -14.93 -0.46 2.93
C ARG A 142 -14.35 -1.83 3.27
N VAL A 143 -14.83 -2.88 2.60
CA VAL A 143 -14.36 -4.26 2.80
C VAL A 143 -12.92 -4.43 2.32
N GLN A 144 -12.57 -3.95 1.12
CA GLN A 144 -11.19 -4.04 0.60
C GLN A 144 -10.19 -3.26 1.46
N MET A 145 -10.62 -2.12 2.01
CA MET A 145 -9.85 -1.35 2.98
C MET A 145 -9.97 -1.87 4.43
N ARG A 146 -10.53 -3.07 4.67
CA ARG A 146 -10.60 -3.71 6.00
C ARG A 146 -11.20 -2.79 7.09
N VAL A 147 -12.09 -1.86 6.71
CA VAL A 147 -12.74 -0.91 7.63
C VAL A 147 -14.03 -1.52 8.16
N SER A 148 -14.26 -1.50 9.48
CA SER A 148 -15.52 -2.01 10.05
C SER A 148 -16.70 -1.08 9.73
N GLU A 149 -17.93 -1.63 9.70
CA GLU A 149 -19.15 -0.83 9.51
C GLU A 149 -19.29 0.28 10.58
N GLN A 150 -18.80 0.01 11.79
CA GLN A 150 -18.83 0.97 12.88
C GLN A 150 -17.86 2.13 12.65
N ILE A 151 -16.63 1.84 12.19
CA ILE A 151 -15.66 2.87 11.80
C ILE A 151 -16.24 3.69 10.65
N ASP A 152 -16.77 3.05 9.62
CA ASP A 152 -17.40 3.74 8.48
C ASP A 152 -18.52 4.68 8.91
N SER A 153 -19.44 4.19 9.74
CA SER A 153 -20.55 4.99 10.27
C SER A 153 -20.07 6.21 11.04
N ARG A 154 -19.01 6.06 11.85
CA ARG A 154 -18.38 7.15 12.60
C ARG A 154 -17.70 8.16 11.67
N VAL A 155 -16.96 7.69 10.66
CA VAL A 155 -16.29 8.55 9.66
C VAL A 155 -17.33 9.37 8.88
N ARG A 156 -18.39 8.73 8.36
CA ARG A 156 -19.46 9.44 7.64
C ARG A 156 -20.14 10.49 8.50
N ARG A 157 -20.42 10.17 9.77
CA ARG A 157 -21.02 11.11 10.74
C ARG A 157 -20.08 12.27 11.07
N ALA A 158 -18.79 12.00 11.28
CA ALA A 158 -17.79 13.01 11.55
C ALA A 158 -17.70 13.99 10.37
N LEU A 159 -17.56 13.47 9.15
CA LEU A 159 -17.45 14.29 7.93
C LEU A 159 -18.70 15.13 7.67
N LEU A 160 -19.90 14.65 8.03
CA LEU A 160 -21.13 15.45 7.99
C LEU A 160 -21.05 16.66 8.95
N ARG A 161 -20.57 16.44 10.19
CA ARG A 161 -20.40 17.52 11.16
C ARG A 161 -19.28 18.49 10.75
N VAL A 162 -18.19 17.99 10.17
CA VAL A 162 -17.09 18.80 9.64
C VAL A 162 -17.59 19.69 8.50
N ALA A 163 -18.31 19.12 7.53
CA ALA A 163 -18.86 19.89 6.41
C ALA A 163 -19.81 21.00 6.90
N ALA A 164 -20.65 20.72 7.89
CA ALA A 164 -21.51 21.74 8.51
C ALA A 164 -20.71 22.83 9.25
N ALA A 165 -19.66 22.47 9.97
CA ALA A 165 -18.82 23.41 10.72
C ALA A 165 -17.93 24.27 9.81
N GLN A 166 -17.47 23.72 8.69
CA GLN A 166 -16.59 24.38 7.73
C GLN A 166 -17.37 25.03 6.57
N LEU A 167 -18.69 25.22 6.70
CA LEU A 167 -19.54 25.85 5.69
C LEU A 167 -19.43 25.21 4.30
N GLY A 168 -19.22 23.89 4.25
CA GLY A 168 -19.07 23.15 3.00
C GLY A 168 -17.75 23.37 2.26
N LYS A 169 -16.72 23.92 2.93
CA LYS A 169 -15.36 23.98 2.40
C LYS A 169 -14.90 22.62 1.88
N ARG A 170 -14.12 22.66 0.80
CA ARG A 170 -13.56 21.45 0.17
C ARG A 170 -12.56 20.78 1.11
N ILE A 171 -12.41 19.46 1.01
CA ILE A 171 -11.56 18.71 1.94
C ILE A 171 -10.08 19.12 1.84
N GLU A 172 -9.64 19.51 0.65
CA GLU A 172 -8.30 20.02 0.39
C GLU A 172 -8.01 21.36 1.08
N SER A 173 -9.03 22.08 1.56
CA SER A 173 -8.88 23.38 2.24
C SER A 173 -8.95 23.29 3.77
N ILE A 174 -8.97 22.08 4.33
CA ILE A 174 -9.06 21.84 5.78
C ILE A 174 -7.95 20.91 6.27
N VAL A 175 -7.56 21.07 7.53
CA VAL A 175 -6.70 20.10 8.23
C VAL A 175 -7.60 19.01 8.82
N LEU A 176 -7.89 17.98 8.03
CA LEU A 176 -8.89 16.96 8.36
C LEU A 176 -8.74 16.36 9.77
N PRO A 177 -7.55 15.95 10.25
CA PRO A 177 -7.41 15.37 11.59
C PRO A 177 -7.84 16.32 12.72
N VAL A 178 -7.56 17.63 12.57
CA VAL A 178 -7.97 18.65 13.55
C VAL A 178 -9.49 18.80 13.56
N GLU A 179 -10.11 18.83 12.37
CA GLU A 179 -11.56 18.93 12.26
C GLU A 179 -12.25 17.71 12.87
N MET A 180 -11.72 16.51 12.62
CA MET A 180 -12.25 15.28 13.19
C MET A 180 -12.12 15.25 14.71
N LEU A 181 -10.96 15.66 15.26
CA LEU A 181 -10.75 15.85 16.70
C LEU A 181 -11.85 16.72 17.31
N GLN A 182 -12.16 17.86 16.70
CA GLN A 182 -13.16 18.81 17.21
C GLN A 182 -14.62 18.34 17.10
N GLN A 183 -14.98 17.52 16.10
CA GLN A 183 -16.38 17.14 15.86
C GLN A 183 -16.81 15.83 16.54
N LEU A 184 -15.87 14.97 16.93
CA LEU A 184 -16.17 13.70 17.60
C LEU A 184 -15.97 13.81 19.11
N LYS A 185 -16.90 13.20 19.86
CA LYS A 185 -16.91 13.18 21.34
C LYS A 185 -16.67 11.76 21.85
N PRO A 186 -16.26 11.56 23.12
CA PRO A 186 -16.12 10.22 23.71
C PRO A 186 -17.37 9.35 23.54
N SER A 187 -18.57 9.96 23.58
CA SER A 187 -19.85 9.27 23.38
C SER A 187 -20.08 8.70 21.97
N ASP A 188 -19.28 9.10 20.98
CA ASP A 188 -19.33 8.53 19.63
C ASP A 188 -18.54 7.20 19.53
N PHE A 189 -17.93 6.73 20.63
CA PHE A 189 -17.06 5.55 20.70
C PHE A 189 -17.65 4.50 21.67
N PRO A 190 -17.38 3.19 21.45
CA PRO A 190 -17.85 2.13 22.35
C PRO A 190 -17.26 2.23 23.75
N ASN A 191 -16.00 2.65 23.82
CA ASN A 191 -15.22 2.69 25.04
C ASN A 191 -14.19 3.81 24.97
N GLN A 192 -13.72 4.22 26.14
CA GLN A 192 -12.74 5.29 26.30
C GLN A 192 -11.40 4.96 25.63
N TRP A 193 -11.01 3.67 25.63
CA TRP A 193 -9.75 3.22 25.05
C TRP A 193 -9.68 3.48 23.54
N GLU A 194 -10.73 3.13 22.79
CA GLU A 194 -10.82 3.40 21.35
C GLU A 194 -10.83 4.90 21.04
N TYR A 195 -11.49 5.69 21.89
CA TYR A 195 -11.48 7.15 21.75
C TYR A 195 -10.07 7.71 21.91
N GLU A 196 -9.35 7.32 22.96
CA GLU A 196 -7.97 7.75 23.20
C GLU A 196 -7.00 7.26 22.12
N ALA A 197 -7.14 6.00 21.67
CA ALA A 197 -6.35 5.47 20.57
C ALA A 197 -6.56 6.26 19.28
N TRP A 198 -7.82 6.60 18.95
CA TRP A 198 -8.16 7.46 17.82
C TRP A 198 -7.60 8.88 17.98
N GLN A 199 -7.66 9.48 19.17
CA GLN A 199 -7.07 10.80 19.42
C GLN A 199 -5.55 10.77 19.19
N ARG A 200 -4.86 9.78 19.79
CA ARG A 200 -3.41 9.60 19.62
C ARG A 200 -3.04 9.42 18.15
N ARG A 201 -3.81 8.64 17.39
CA ARG A 201 -3.60 8.48 15.94
C ARG A 201 -3.65 9.83 15.22
N ASN A 202 -4.69 10.63 15.44
CA ASN A 202 -4.82 11.94 14.77
C ASN A 202 -3.66 12.88 15.12
N LEU A 203 -3.18 12.86 16.37
CA LEU A 203 -2.02 13.64 16.79
C LEU A 203 -0.72 13.16 16.13
N LYS A 204 -0.51 11.84 16.01
CA LYS A 204 0.62 11.27 15.26
C LYS A 204 0.58 11.65 13.78
N ILE A 205 -0.60 11.69 13.18
CA ILE A 205 -0.78 12.11 11.77
C ILE A 205 -0.41 13.59 11.62
N LEU A 206 -0.84 14.45 12.56
CA LEU A 206 -0.46 15.86 12.56
C LEU A 206 1.05 16.06 12.77
N GLU A 207 1.66 15.29 13.66
CA GLU A 207 3.12 15.29 13.85
C GLU A 207 3.84 14.85 12.57
N ALA A 208 3.40 13.75 11.95
CA ALA A 208 3.99 13.26 10.73
C ALA A 208 3.91 14.31 9.60
N GLY A 209 2.73 14.88 9.38
CA GLY A 209 2.49 15.75 8.23
C GLY A 209 2.97 17.18 8.40
N LEU A 210 2.86 17.76 9.60
CA LEU A 210 3.18 19.18 9.83
C LEU A 210 4.57 19.41 10.44
N LEU A 211 5.19 18.38 11.04
CA LEU A 211 6.46 18.55 11.77
C LEU A 211 7.61 17.70 11.23
N LEU A 212 7.35 16.49 10.75
CA LEU A 212 8.39 15.57 10.27
C LEU A 212 8.52 15.57 8.75
N HIS A 213 7.39 15.61 8.06
CA HIS A 213 7.29 15.51 6.61
C HIS A 213 6.40 16.62 6.02
N PRO A 214 6.62 17.91 6.36
CA PRO A 214 5.88 19.00 5.74
C PRO A 214 6.32 19.18 4.29
N LEU A 215 5.38 19.58 3.42
CA LEU A 215 5.69 19.95 2.03
C LEU A 215 6.74 21.08 1.99
N LEU A 216 6.62 22.05 2.89
CA LEU A 216 7.56 23.15 3.03
C LEU A 216 8.47 22.91 4.24
N PRO A 217 9.80 22.92 4.07
CA PRO A 217 10.73 22.78 5.17
C PRO A 217 10.48 23.81 6.29
N LEU A 218 10.60 23.36 7.53
CA LEU A 218 10.49 24.21 8.72
C LEU A 218 11.86 24.79 9.08
N ASP A 219 11.86 26.03 9.55
CA ASP A 219 13.03 26.59 10.23
C ASP A 219 13.12 26.03 11.66
N LYS A 220 14.33 25.88 12.18
CA LYS A 220 14.59 25.37 13.54
C LYS A 220 14.03 26.29 14.63
N THR A 221 13.90 27.57 14.31
CA THR A 221 13.32 28.61 15.20
C THR A 221 11.83 28.83 14.99
N ASP A 222 11.15 28.02 14.17
CA ASP A 222 9.72 28.15 13.92
C ASP A 222 8.92 27.96 15.22
N THR A 223 8.35 29.05 15.72
CA THR A 223 7.61 29.08 16.98
C THR A 223 6.32 28.28 16.89
N ALA A 224 5.64 28.27 15.75
CA ALA A 224 4.41 27.50 15.57
C ALA A 224 4.71 25.99 15.59
N ALA A 225 5.82 25.57 14.95
CA ALA A 225 6.27 24.18 15.01
C ALA A 225 6.65 23.75 16.43
N GLN A 226 7.34 24.60 17.19
CA GLN A 226 7.68 24.33 18.59
C GLN A 226 6.44 24.22 19.46
N GLN A 227 5.47 25.14 19.31
CA GLN A 227 4.20 25.09 20.03
C GLN A 227 3.39 23.83 19.69
N LEU A 228 3.34 23.43 18.42
CA LEU A 228 2.66 22.18 18.02
C LEU A 228 3.30 20.96 18.69
N ARG A 229 4.64 20.88 18.74
CA ARG A 229 5.36 19.81 19.46
C ARG A 229 4.97 19.74 20.93
N GLN A 230 4.86 20.89 21.59
CA GLN A 230 4.47 20.95 23.01
C GLN A 230 3.02 20.51 23.21
N ILE A 231 2.10 20.96 22.36
CA ILE A 231 0.69 20.54 22.42
C ILE A 231 0.56 19.03 22.23
N ILE A 232 1.21 18.47 21.22
CA ILE A 232 1.17 17.03 20.94
C ILE A 232 1.79 16.25 22.10
N ARG A 233 2.93 16.68 22.65
CA ARG A 233 3.56 16.03 23.79
C ARG A 233 2.64 16.00 25.01
N GLY A 234 2.04 17.15 25.36
CA GLY A 234 1.10 17.24 26.48
C GLY A 234 -0.15 16.39 26.26
N ALA A 235 -0.65 16.34 25.03
CA ALA A 235 -1.81 15.54 24.64
C ALA A 235 -1.59 14.02 24.71
N LEU A 236 -0.35 13.57 24.54
CA LEU A 236 0.03 12.16 24.69
C LEU A 236 0.10 11.75 26.16
N GLU A 237 0.45 12.68 27.07
CA GLU A 237 0.48 12.45 28.51
C GLU A 237 -0.92 12.54 29.14
N LYS A 238 -1.71 13.53 28.73
CA LYS A 238 -3.10 13.74 29.17
C LYS A 238 -4.00 13.95 27.95
N PRO A 239 -5.05 13.13 27.76
CA PRO A 239 -5.95 13.27 26.61
C PRO A 239 -6.50 14.69 26.47
N LEU A 240 -6.52 15.20 25.23
CA LEU A 240 -7.07 16.52 24.92
C LEU A 240 -8.58 16.54 25.12
N GLU A 241 -9.06 17.62 25.71
CA GLU A 241 -10.48 17.94 25.72
C GLU A 241 -10.88 18.57 24.38
N THR A 242 -11.61 17.81 23.55
CA THR A 242 -11.92 18.20 22.16
C THR A 242 -13.11 19.16 22.01
N GLY A 243 -13.56 19.77 23.11
CA GLY A 243 -14.69 20.70 23.10
C GLY A 243 -14.41 21.94 22.25
N LYS A 244 -15.41 22.41 21.48
CA LYS A 244 -15.28 23.59 20.61
C LYS A 244 -14.83 24.87 21.35
N ASN A 245 -15.13 24.98 22.64
CA ASN A 245 -14.78 26.15 23.47
C ASN A 245 -13.51 25.93 24.30
N ASN A 246 -12.82 24.80 24.13
CA ASN A 246 -11.60 24.52 24.87
C ASN A 246 -10.43 25.27 24.22
N GLU A 247 -9.70 26.05 25.04
CA GLU A 247 -8.56 26.86 24.60
C GLU A 247 -7.45 26.02 23.96
N SER A 248 -7.17 24.83 24.49
CA SER A 248 -6.14 23.94 23.94
C SER A 248 -6.48 23.42 22.55
N MET A 249 -7.77 23.11 22.30
CA MET A 249 -8.24 22.67 21.00
C MET A 249 -8.21 23.82 19.97
N GLN A 250 -8.55 25.04 20.40
CA GLN A 250 -8.45 26.23 19.55
C GLN A 250 -7.00 26.61 19.23
N ALA A 251 -6.10 26.48 20.20
CA ALA A 251 -4.67 26.67 20.01
C ALA A 251 -4.12 25.64 19.00
N LEU A 252 -4.43 24.35 19.18
CA LEU A 252 -4.05 23.29 18.25
C LEU A 252 -4.53 23.60 16.82
N ARG A 253 -5.80 23.99 16.69
CA ARG A 253 -6.42 24.32 15.39
C ARG A 253 -5.73 25.50 14.72
N SER A 254 -5.49 26.58 15.45
CA SER A 254 -4.84 27.79 14.93
C SER A 254 -3.43 27.50 14.44
N ILE A 255 -2.63 26.80 15.27
CA ILE A 255 -1.24 26.45 14.95
C ILE A 255 -1.17 25.49 13.77
N ALA A 256 -2.00 24.45 13.75
CA ALA A 256 -2.01 23.48 12.66
C ALA A 256 -2.40 24.14 11.33
N LEU A 257 -3.37 25.04 11.32
CA LEU A 257 -3.76 25.80 10.13
C LEU A 257 -2.63 26.73 9.67
N SER A 258 -1.95 27.41 10.60
CA SER A 258 -0.81 28.28 10.29
C SER A 258 0.34 27.52 9.64
N LEU A 259 0.56 26.25 10.00
CA LEU A 259 1.59 25.41 9.41
C LEU A 259 1.15 24.82 8.06
N ALA A 260 -0.11 24.38 7.96
CA ALA A 260 -0.64 23.73 6.76
C ALA A 260 -0.89 24.71 5.59
N CYS A 261 -1.22 25.97 5.86
CA CYS A 261 -1.56 26.94 4.81
C CYS A 261 -0.36 27.79 4.32
N ARG A 262 0.87 27.38 4.63
CA ARG A 262 2.09 28.05 4.19
C ARG A 262 2.28 27.92 2.67
N THR A 263 2.81 28.94 2.04
CA THR A 263 3.25 28.94 0.63
C THR A 263 4.70 29.41 0.51
N PHE A 264 5.33 29.16 -0.64
CA PHE A 264 6.69 29.63 -0.92
C PHE A 264 6.80 31.16 -1.04
N ASP A 265 5.72 31.83 -1.47
CA ASP A 265 5.67 33.29 -1.66
C ASP A 265 5.14 34.05 -0.42
N GLY A 266 4.76 33.33 0.64
CA GLY A 266 4.20 33.90 1.87
C GLY A 266 2.74 34.35 1.77
N SER A 267 2.06 34.07 0.65
CA SER A 267 0.61 34.24 0.52
C SER A 267 -0.18 33.18 1.31
N VAL A 268 -1.50 33.38 1.47
CA VAL A 268 -2.36 32.39 2.14
C VAL A 268 -2.80 31.35 1.10
N SER A 269 -2.43 30.09 1.31
CA SER A 269 -2.86 29.00 0.43
C SER A 269 -4.36 28.73 0.58
N GLU A 270 -5.04 28.53 -0.56
CA GLU A 270 -6.41 27.97 -0.58
C GLU A 270 -6.44 26.48 -0.22
N THR A 271 -5.28 25.81 -0.26
CA THR A 271 -5.09 24.39 0.05
C THR A 271 -4.36 24.24 1.40
N SER A 272 -4.77 23.25 2.19
CA SER A 272 -4.12 22.88 3.44
C SER A 272 -3.12 21.74 3.20
N HIS A 273 -1.84 22.07 3.20
CA HIS A 273 -0.71 21.16 2.99
C HIS A 273 -0.37 20.40 4.29
N TRP A 274 -1.22 19.44 4.68
CA TRP A 274 -1.04 18.65 5.91
C TRP A 274 -0.68 17.18 5.66
N ALA A 275 -0.85 16.67 4.44
CA ALA A 275 -0.68 15.25 4.10
C ALA A 275 0.04 15.01 2.77
N ASP A 276 0.62 16.04 2.18
CA ASP A 276 1.20 16.05 0.83
C ASP A 276 2.74 16.08 0.81
N GLY A 277 3.39 16.07 1.97
CA GLY A 277 4.83 15.91 2.08
C GLY A 277 5.30 14.44 2.17
N PHE A 278 6.50 14.19 1.65
CA PHE A 278 7.10 12.86 1.57
C PHE A 278 7.76 12.41 2.89
N PRO A 279 7.62 11.12 3.31
CA PRO A 279 6.95 10.02 2.61
C PRO A 279 5.50 9.78 3.10
N LEU A 280 4.91 10.67 3.90
CA LEU A 280 3.57 10.47 4.47
C LEU A 280 2.50 10.29 3.41
N ASN A 281 2.49 11.16 2.40
CA ASN A 281 1.57 11.07 1.27
C ASN A 281 1.60 9.70 0.59
N LEU A 282 2.79 9.18 0.27
CA LEU A 282 2.98 7.88 -0.39
C LEU A 282 2.48 6.73 0.45
N ARG A 283 2.72 6.77 1.77
CA ARG A 283 2.29 5.72 2.69
C ARG A 283 0.77 5.69 2.85
N ILE A 284 0.12 6.85 2.88
CA ILE A 284 -1.36 6.94 2.85
C ILE A 284 -1.88 6.47 1.48
N TYR A 285 -1.25 6.89 0.38
CA TYR A 285 -1.66 6.52 -0.98
C TYR A 285 -1.52 5.02 -1.25
N GLN A 286 -0.48 4.38 -0.70
CA GLN A 286 -0.32 2.93 -0.74
C GLN A 286 -1.54 2.22 -0.14
N MET A 287 -2.04 2.66 1.01
CA MET A 287 -3.23 2.07 1.63
C MET A 287 -4.49 2.23 0.77
N LEU A 288 -4.59 3.29 -0.04
CA LEU A 288 -5.68 3.48 -1.00
C LEU A 288 -5.56 2.49 -2.17
N LEU A 289 -4.36 2.32 -2.72
CA LEU A 289 -4.12 1.40 -3.84
C LEU A 289 -4.25 -0.07 -3.45
N GLU A 290 -3.99 -0.42 -2.19
CA GLU A 290 -4.27 -1.77 -1.67
C GLU A 290 -5.76 -2.16 -1.81
N ALA A 291 -6.67 -1.18 -1.89
CA ALA A 291 -8.09 -1.42 -2.12
C ALA A 291 -8.44 -1.91 -3.53
N CYS A 292 -7.50 -1.83 -4.49
CA CYS A 292 -7.68 -2.35 -5.85
C CYS A 292 -7.64 -3.88 -5.92
N PHE A 293 -7.42 -4.55 -4.81
CA PHE A 293 -7.22 -5.97 -4.77
C PHE A 293 -8.15 -6.68 -3.81
N ASP A 294 -8.47 -7.93 -4.08
CA ASP A 294 -9.37 -8.72 -3.24
C ASP A 294 -8.71 -9.04 -1.88
N VAL A 295 -9.45 -8.77 -0.80
CA VAL A 295 -9.07 -9.08 0.57
C VAL A 295 -8.99 -10.59 0.84
N ASN A 296 -9.72 -11.40 0.06
CA ASN A 296 -9.73 -12.86 0.19
C ASN A 296 -8.71 -13.54 -0.73
N ASP A 297 -8.24 -12.83 -1.75
CA ASP A 297 -7.22 -13.30 -2.69
C ASP A 297 -6.23 -12.17 -2.97
N GLU A 298 -5.10 -12.22 -2.24
CA GLU A 298 -4.06 -11.22 -2.34
C GLU A 298 -3.27 -11.26 -3.66
N THR A 299 -3.71 -12.00 -4.67
CA THR A 299 -3.16 -11.91 -6.02
C THR A 299 -4.14 -11.35 -7.04
N SER A 300 -5.42 -11.31 -6.69
CA SER A 300 -6.49 -10.89 -7.60
C SER A 300 -6.77 -9.38 -7.52
N VAL A 301 -6.80 -8.73 -8.68
CA VAL A 301 -7.29 -7.35 -8.84
C VAL A 301 -8.81 -7.39 -9.00
N ILE A 302 -9.54 -6.55 -8.27
CA ILE A 302 -11.01 -6.51 -8.30
C ILE A 302 -11.53 -6.11 -9.69
N GLU A 303 -12.75 -6.51 -10.04
CA GLU A 303 -13.33 -6.17 -11.35
C GLU A 303 -13.65 -4.67 -11.46
N GLU A 304 -13.96 -4.01 -10.35
CA GLU A 304 -14.30 -2.57 -10.25
C GLU A 304 -13.08 -1.65 -10.10
N VAL A 305 -11.90 -2.11 -10.56
CA VAL A 305 -10.64 -1.37 -10.38
C VAL A 305 -10.66 0.00 -11.06
N ASP A 306 -11.36 0.15 -12.21
CA ASP A 306 -11.51 1.44 -12.88
C ASP A 306 -12.23 2.45 -11.98
N GLU A 307 -13.39 2.08 -11.42
CA GLU A 307 -14.14 2.95 -10.53
C GLU A 307 -13.41 3.24 -9.23
N VAL A 308 -12.68 2.26 -8.67
CA VAL A 308 -11.87 2.46 -7.48
C VAL A 308 -10.77 3.48 -7.75
N LEU A 309 -10.03 3.35 -8.85
CA LEU A 309 -8.97 4.29 -9.20
C LEU A 309 -9.52 5.69 -9.49
N GLU A 310 -10.70 5.81 -10.10
CA GLU A 310 -11.38 7.11 -10.25
C GLU A 310 -11.73 7.77 -8.91
N LEU A 311 -12.14 7.00 -7.91
CA LEU A 311 -12.41 7.52 -6.56
C LEU A 311 -11.12 7.89 -5.83
N VAL A 312 -10.08 7.06 -5.95
CA VAL A 312 -8.75 7.34 -5.39
C VAL A 312 -8.16 8.62 -5.97
N LYS A 313 -8.34 8.88 -7.28
CA LYS A 313 -7.91 10.13 -7.94
C LYS A 313 -8.49 11.39 -7.29
N LYS A 314 -9.66 11.33 -6.66
CA LYS A 314 -10.24 12.48 -5.94
C LYS A 314 -9.42 12.90 -4.72
N THR A 315 -8.55 12.02 -4.21
CA THR A 315 -7.69 12.31 -3.04
C THR A 315 -6.40 13.05 -3.43
N TRP A 316 -6.09 13.17 -4.73
CA TRP A 316 -4.79 13.65 -5.19
C TRP A 316 -4.43 15.05 -4.69
N VAL A 317 -5.39 15.97 -4.63
CA VAL A 317 -5.12 17.34 -4.15
C VAL A 317 -4.72 17.35 -2.67
N VAL A 318 -5.32 16.50 -1.84
CA VAL A 318 -4.98 16.40 -0.40
C VAL A 318 -3.60 15.78 -0.18
N LEU A 319 -3.20 14.86 -1.06
CA LEU A 319 -1.98 14.06 -0.93
C LEU A 319 -0.82 14.57 -1.81
N GLY A 320 -1.02 15.63 -2.60
CA GLY A 320 -0.01 16.11 -3.55
C GLY A 320 0.35 15.07 -4.62
N MET A 321 -0.61 14.21 -5.00
CA MET A 321 -0.37 13.12 -5.95
C MET A 321 -0.59 13.59 -7.39
N ASN A 322 0.13 12.95 -8.32
CA ASN A 322 -0.04 13.12 -9.75
C ASN A 322 0.04 11.74 -10.44
N GLN A 323 -0.14 11.72 -11.76
CA GLN A 323 -0.13 10.50 -12.56
C GLN A 323 1.21 9.75 -12.43
N MET A 324 2.33 10.45 -12.49
CA MET A 324 3.67 9.87 -12.39
C MET A 324 3.93 9.14 -11.06
N LEU A 325 3.57 9.78 -9.94
CA LEU A 325 3.69 9.17 -8.61
C LEU A 325 2.72 8.00 -8.46
N HIS A 326 1.53 8.08 -9.07
CA HIS A 326 0.58 6.98 -9.08
C HIS A 326 1.14 5.76 -9.81
N ASP A 327 1.69 5.94 -11.02
CA ASP A 327 2.22 4.85 -11.83
C ASP A 327 3.40 4.18 -11.14
N LEU A 328 4.29 4.97 -10.50
CA LEU A 328 5.39 4.45 -9.70
C LEU A 328 4.92 3.68 -8.46
N CYS A 329 3.94 4.20 -7.70
CA CYS A 329 3.39 3.50 -6.53
C CYS A 329 2.68 2.20 -6.94
N PHE A 330 1.93 2.23 -8.04
CA PHE A 330 1.16 1.08 -8.48
C PHE A 330 2.04 -0.01 -9.09
N LEU A 331 3.09 0.39 -9.84
CA LEU A 331 4.21 -0.47 -10.24
C LEU A 331 4.78 -1.22 -9.03
N TRP A 332 5.16 -0.48 -7.97
CA TRP A 332 5.71 -1.07 -6.76
C TRP A 332 4.75 -2.08 -6.11
N ILE A 333 3.47 -1.72 -5.95
CA ILE A 333 2.50 -2.58 -5.29
C ILE A 333 2.28 -3.87 -6.08
N LEU A 334 2.10 -3.80 -7.40
CA LEU A 334 1.95 -4.99 -8.25
C LEU A 334 3.16 -5.91 -8.16
N PHE A 335 4.36 -5.32 -8.26
CA PHE A 335 5.61 -6.07 -8.17
C PHE A 335 5.80 -6.71 -6.79
N ASN A 336 5.66 -5.93 -5.72
CA ASN A 336 5.80 -6.43 -4.36
C ASN A 336 4.82 -7.56 -4.08
N ARG A 337 3.56 -7.42 -4.55
CA ARG A 337 2.52 -8.43 -4.36
C ARG A 337 2.85 -9.74 -5.09
N TYR A 338 3.36 -9.66 -6.32
CA TYR A 338 3.90 -10.84 -7.02
C TYR A 338 5.01 -11.53 -6.23
N VAL A 339 5.94 -10.77 -5.65
CA VAL A 339 7.08 -11.34 -4.91
C VAL A 339 6.65 -11.99 -3.58
N VAL A 340 5.90 -11.27 -2.75
CA VAL A 340 5.50 -11.75 -1.41
C VAL A 340 4.52 -12.91 -1.47
N THR A 341 3.72 -13.01 -2.54
CA THR A 341 2.82 -14.15 -2.77
C THR A 341 3.53 -15.36 -3.35
N GLY A 342 4.87 -15.33 -3.46
CA GLY A 342 5.66 -16.49 -3.87
C GLY A 342 5.75 -16.67 -5.38
N GLN A 343 5.54 -15.61 -6.16
CA GLN A 343 5.64 -15.61 -7.63
C GLN A 343 4.59 -16.50 -8.32
N VAL A 344 3.40 -16.61 -7.73
CA VAL A 344 2.33 -17.49 -8.22
C VAL A 344 1.61 -16.91 -9.43
N GLU A 345 1.30 -15.61 -9.41
CA GLU A 345 0.54 -14.94 -10.48
C GLU A 345 1.44 -14.08 -11.39
N SER A 346 1.97 -14.68 -12.46
CA SER A 346 2.81 -13.99 -13.46
C SER A 346 2.11 -12.78 -14.10
N ASP A 347 0.78 -12.78 -14.18
CA ASP A 347 0.00 -11.64 -14.70
C ASP A 347 0.27 -10.34 -13.90
N LEU A 348 0.56 -10.43 -12.60
CA LEU A 348 0.97 -9.27 -11.79
C LEU A 348 2.36 -8.75 -12.16
N LEU A 349 3.30 -9.65 -12.46
CA LEU A 349 4.64 -9.27 -12.93
C LEU A 349 4.56 -8.58 -14.31
N PHE A 350 3.76 -9.12 -15.22
CA PHE A 350 3.54 -8.49 -16.53
C PHE A 350 2.88 -7.12 -16.40
N ALA A 351 1.90 -6.97 -15.52
CA ALA A 351 1.27 -5.69 -15.21
C ALA A 351 2.28 -4.67 -14.64
N ALA A 352 3.14 -5.11 -13.72
CA ALA A 352 4.23 -4.28 -13.20
C ALA A 352 5.17 -3.84 -14.33
N ASN A 353 5.61 -4.76 -15.19
CA ASN A 353 6.49 -4.42 -16.31
C ASN A 353 5.83 -3.45 -17.32
N ASN A 354 4.52 -3.58 -17.56
CA ASN A 354 3.77 -2.63 -18.38
C ASN A 354 3.77 -1.22 -17.79
N LEU A 355 3.56 -1.08 -16.48
CA LEU A 355 3.66 0.22 -15.81
C LEU A 355 5.10 0.75 -15.80
N LEU A 356 6.12 -0.11 -15.69
CA LEU A 356 7.51 0.32 -15.76
C LEU A 356 7.84 1.00 -17.10
N MET A 357 7.23 0.59 -18.20
CA MET A 357 7.37 1.27 -19.50
C MET A 357 6.75 2.67 -19.50
N GLU A 358 5.65 2.90 -18.77
CA GLU A 358 5.10 4.25 -18.60
C GLU A 358 5.97 5.10 -17.68
N VAL A 359 6.48 4.53 -16.58
CA VAL A 359 7.45 5.19 -15.69
C VAL A 359 8.73 5.59 -16.44
N GLU A 360 9.20 4.80 -17.42
CA GLU A 360 10.34 5.17 -18.27
C GLU A 360 10.07 6.43 -19.11
N LYS A 361 8.84 6.62 -19.59
CA LYS A 361 8.46 7.83 -20.36
C LYS A 361 8.42 9.04 -19.43
N ASP A 362 7.82 8.86 -18.26
CA ASP A 362 7.66 9.90 -17.25
C ASP A 362 9.01 10.37 -16.68
N ALA A 363 9.92 9.44 -16.38
CA ALA A 363 11.24 9.74 -15.83
C ALA A 363 12.06 10.68 -16.73
N LYS A 364 11.87 10.61 -18.05
CA LYS A 364 12.55 11.50 -19.01
C LYS A 364 12.04 12.94 -18.98
N ALA A 365 10.83 13.16 -18.47
CA ALA A 365 10.17 14.46 -18.48
C ALA A 365 10.34 15.24 -17.16
N MET A 366 10.70 14.59 -16.05
CA MET A 366 10.64 15.16 -14.71
C MET A 366 12.02 15.34 -14.09
N THR A 367 12.24 16.51 -13.49
CA THR A 367 13.51 16.90 -12.85
C THR A 367 13.37 17.19 -11.36
N ASP A 368 12.26 16.77 -10.74
CA ASP A 368 12.01 16.97 -9.31
C ASP A 368 12.92 16.07 -8.44
N PRO A 369 13.76 16.64 -7.56
CA PRO A 369 14.65 15.87 -6.69
C PRO A 369 13.95 14.83 -5.80
N ASP A 370 12.75 15.14 -5.31
CA ASP A 370 12.03 14.22 -4.43
C ASP A 370 11.53 13.01 -5.22
N TYR A 371 10.96 13.25 -6.41
CA TYR A 371 10.62 12.19 -7.36
C TYR A 371 11.83 11.32 -7.71
N SER A 372 12.97 11.92 -8.08
CA SER A 372 14.22 11.21 -8.42
C SER A 372 14.70 10.28 -7.30
N LYS A 373 14.54 10.69 -6.04
CA LYS A 373 14.89 9.85 -4.88
C LYS A 373 13.95 8.65 -4.75
N ILE A 374 12.64 8.84 -4.92
CA ILE A 374 11.63 7.79 -4.77
C ILE A 374 11.74 6.77 -5.90
N ILE A 375 11.89 7.23 -7.15
CA ILE A 375 12.07 6.34 -8.31
C ILE A 375 13.37 5.55 -8.18
N SER A 376 14.48 6.17 -7.78
CA SER A 376 15.75 5.47 -7.55
C SER A 376 15.65 4.40 -6.47
N SER A 377 14.99 4.69 -5.34
CA SER A 377 14.74 3.72 -4.27
C SER A 377 13.90 2.53 -4.76
N THR A 378 12.84 2.82 -5.51
CA THR A 378 11.89 1.82 -6.02
C THR A 378 12.53 0.92 -7.08
N LEU A 379 13.15 1.53 -8.09
CA LEU A 379 13.82 0.81 -9.16
C LEU A 379 15.06 0.06 -8.66
N GLY A 380 15.80 0.60 -7.68
CA GLY A 380 16.91 -0.10 -7.04
C GLY A 380 16.47 -1.40 -6.37
N THR A 381 15.30 -1.40 -5.73
CA THR A 381 14.72 -2.61 -5.10
C THR A 381 14.29 -3.64 -6.14
N ILE A 382 13.59 -3.20 -7.19
CA ILE A 382 13.17 -4.06 -8.32
C ILE A 382 14.40 -4.66 -9.02
N LEU A 383 15.38 -3.81 -9.33
CA LEU A 383 16.63 -4.18 -9.99
C LEU A 383 17.39 -5.21 -9.16
N GLY A 384 17.61 -4.96 -7.87
CA GLY A 384 18.34 -5.89 -6.99
C GLY A 384 17.66 -7.26 -6.87
N TRP A 385 16.33 -7.29 -6.78
CA TRP A 385 15.56 -8.55 -6.76
C TRP A 385 15.71 -9.33 -8.07
N ALA A 386 15.64 -8.63 -9.20
CA ALA A 386 15.68 -9.25 -10.52
C ALA A 386 17.10 -9.71 -10.89
N GLU A 387 18.13 -8.90 -10.60
CA GLU A 387 19.54 -9.26 -10.79
C GLU A 387 19.93 -10.53 -10.03
N LYS A 388 19.50 -10.65 -8.76
CA LYS A 388 19.74 -11.84 -7.94
C LYS A 388 19.23 -13.12 -8.61
N ARG A 389 18.08 -13.06 -9.27
CA ARG A 389 17.50 -14.20 -10.01
C ARG A 389 18.23 -14.46 -11.30
N LEU A 390 18.53 -13.43 -12.08
CA LEU A 390 19.19 -13.58 -13.37
C LEU A 390 20.64 -14.10 -13.24
N LEU A 391 21.36 -13.70 -12.18
CA LEU A 391 22.72 -14.19 -11.88
C LEU A 391 22.80 -15.71 -11.66
N ALA A 392 21.68 -16.35 -11.34
CA ALA A 392 21.55 -17.80 -11.18
C ALA A 392 20.27 -18.32 -11.85
N TYR A 393 19.93 -17.79 -13.04
CA TYR A 393 18.64 -18.05 -13.69
C TYR A 393 18.31 -19.53 -13.89
N HIS A 394 19.30 -20.43 -14.03
CA HIS A 394 19.06 -21.88 -14.13
C HIS A 394 18.38 -22.47 -12.88
N ASN A 395 18.44 -21.79 -11.73
CA ASN A 395 17.81 -22.20 -10.48
C ASN A 395 16.38 -21.69 -10.31
N TYR A 396 16.00 -20.66 -11.08
CA TYR A 396 14.74 -19.93 -10.90
C TYR A 396 13.80 -20.06 -12.10
N PHE A 397 14.37 -20.29 -13.28
CA PHE A 397 13.63 -20.35 -14.53
C PHE A 397 13.84 -21.71 -15.21
N HIS A 398 12.75 -22.23 -15.76
CA HIS A 398 12.61 -23.52 -16.39
C HIS A 398 11.86 -23.34 -17.71
N SER A 399 11.73 -24.42 -18.50
CA SER A 399 11.10 -24.36 -19.82
C SER A 399 9.62 -23.94 -19.79
N ASP A 400 8.96 -24.01 -18.63
CA ASP A 400 7.54 -23.69 -18.43
C ASP A 400 7.28 -22.26 -17.93
N ASN A 401 8.32 -21.47 -17.60
CA ASN A 401 8.18 -20.08 -17.15
C ASN A 401 9.09 -19.09 -17.91
N THR A 402 9.37 -19.37 -19.18
CA THR A 402 10.26 -18.56 -20.03
C THR A 402 9.75 -17.14 -20.23
N GLU A 403 8.43 -16.93 -20.32
CA GLU A 403 7.82 -15.60 -20.41
C GLU A 403 8.10 -14.74 -19.17
N THR A 404 8.08 -15.36 -17.98
CA THR A 404 8.46 -14.70 -16.73
C THR A 404 9.93 -14.29 -16.77
N MET A 405 10.82 -15.15 -17.27
CA MET A 405 12.24 -14.81 -17.43
C MET A 405 12.43 -13.61 -18.36
N GLU A 406 11.76 -13.61 -19.51
CA GLU A 406 11.79 -12.49 -20.47
C GLU A 406 11.33 -11.18 -19.81
N CYS A 407 10.25 -11.23 -19.04
CA CYS A 407 9.75 -10.09 -18.28
C CYS A 407 10.76 -9.58 -17.25
N VAL A 408 11.39 -10.48 -16.48
CA VAL A 408 12.43 -10.11 -15.49
C VAL A 408 13.65 -9.47 -16.17
N VAL A 409 14.07 -9.98 -17.33
CA VAL A 409 15.15 -9.34 -18.12
C VAL A 409 14.74 -7.94 -18.57
N SER A 410 13.51 -7.77 -19.06
CA SER A 410 12.98 -6.46 -19.46
C SER A 410 12.99 -5.47 -18.30
N MET A 411 12.51 -5.89 -17.12
CA MET A 411 12.49 -5.07 -15.92
C MET A 411 13.89 -4.61 -15.49
N VAL A 412 14.89 -5.49 -15.54
CA VAL A 412 16.29 -5.15 -15.20
C VAL A 412 16.85 -4.13 -16.17
N VAL A 413 16.65 -4.35 -17.48
CA VAL A 413 17.16 -3.45 -18.50
C VAL A 413 16.51 -2.07 -18.39
N LEU A 414 15.19 -1.99 -18.23
CA LEU A 414 14.46 -0.74 -18.07
C LEU A 414 14.84 0.00 -16.78
N SER A 415 14.87 -0.72 -15.65
CA SER A 415 15.24 -0.12 -14.35
C SER A 415 16.66 0.43 -14.39
N ALA A 416 17.61 -0.35 -14.92
CA ALA A 416 18.99 0.09 -15.03
C ALA A 416 19.17 1.25 -16.01
N LYS A 417 18.37 1.31 -17.08
CA LYS A 417 18.38 2.43 -18.03
C LYS A 417 17.95 3.72 -17.33
N ILE A 418 16.79 3.71 -16.66
CA ILE A 418 16.27 4.87 -15.94
C ILE A 418 17.26 5.35 -14.87
N MET A 419 17.88 4.42 -14.14
CA MET A 419 18.88 4.76 -13.11
C MET A 419 20.22 5.29 -13.67
N VAL A 420 20.59 4.96 -14.91
CA VAL A 420 21.81 5.47 -15.56
C VAL A 420 21.61 6.86 -16.18
N GLU A 421 20.38 7.20 -16.57
CA GLU A 421 20.02 8.51 -17.13
C GLU A 421 20.26 9.67 -16.15
N ASP A 422 20.34 9.41 -14.84
CA ASP A 422 20.61 10.38 -13.76
C ASP A 422 22.09 10.88 -13.68
N ILE A 423 23.03 10.29 -14.44
CA ILE A 423 24.49 10.54 -14.27
C ILE A 423 25.18 11.17 -15.51
N SER A 424 24.57 11.22 -16.70
CA SER A 424 25.32 11.59 -17.92
C SER A 424 24.57 12.57 -18.83
N HIS A 425 25.01 13.82 -18.89
CA HIS A 425 24.66 14.74 -19.98
C HIS A 425 25.20 14.25 -21.34
N GLU A 426 24.30 14.25 -22.32
CA GLU A 426 24.43 14.50 -23.77
C GLU A 426 25.27 13.65 -24.77
N TYR A 427 24.60 13.39 -25.90
CA TYR A 427 25.01 13.15 -27.30
C TYR A 427 25.65 11.83 -27.80
N HIS A 428 25.96 10.83 -26.96
CA HIS A 428 26.33 9.48 -27.44
C HIS A 428 25.51 8.32 -26.83
N ARG A 429 24.32 8.62 -26.29
CA ARG A 429 23.53 7.78 -25.36
C ARG A 429 23.08 6.40 -25.87
N THR A 430 22.45 6.31 -27.04
CA THR A 430 21.73 5.06 -27.40
C THR A 430 22.64 3.85 -27.64
N ARG A 431 23.83 4.05 -28.21
CA ARG A 431 24.78 2.95 -28.44
C ARG A 431 25.36 2.46 -27.12
N LYS A 432 25.74 3.38 -26.23
CA LYS A 432 26.30 3.08 -24.92
C LYS A 432 25.29 2.39 -24.00
N GLU A 433 24.02 2.79 -24.03
CA GLU A 433 22.94 2.13 -23.26
C GLU A 433 22.67 0.70 -23.73
N ILE A 434 22.59 0.48 -25.04
CA ILE A 434 22.42 -0.86 -25.62
C ILE A 434 23.62 -1.75 -25.27
N ASP A 435 24.83 -1.19 -25.33
CA ASP A 435 26.05 -1.93 -25.00
C ASP A 435 26.11 -2.27 -23.50
N LEU A 436 25.69 -1.38 -22.61
CA LEU A 436 25.58 -1.64 -21.16
C LEU A 436 24.51 -2.70 -20.83
N ALA A 437 23.36 -2.65 -21.49
CA ALA A 437 22.33 -3.67 -21.32
C ALA A 437 22.83 -5.06 -21.77
N ARG A 438 23.51 -5.12 -22.92
CA ARG A 438 24.13 -6.36 -23.43
C ARG A 438 25.20 -6.89 -22.49
N GLU A 439 26.07 -6.03 -21.98
CA GLU A 439 27.13 -6.41 -21.04
C GLU A 439 26.54 -7.00 -19.75
N ARG A 440 25.48 -6.39 -19.20
CA ARG A 440 24.76 -6.93 -18.04
C ARG A 440 24.18 -8.31 -18.31
N VAL A 441 23.46 -8.47 -19.43
CA VAL A 441 22.86 -9.76 -19.80
C VAL A 441 23.93 -10.84 -19.99
N ASP A 442 25.04 -10.51 -20.65
CA ASP A 442 26.16 -11.45 -20.82
C ASP A 442 26.79 -11.84 -19.46
N ASN A 443 26.93 -10.88 -18.54
CA ASN A 443 27.37 -11.17 -17.17
C ASN A 443 26.41 -12.11 -16.43
N TYR A 444 25.08 -11.94 -16.58
CA TYR A 444 24.11 -12.87 -16.00
C TYR A 444 24.22 -14.28 -16.60
N ILE A 445 24.39 -14.37 -17.92
CA ILE A 445 24.57 -15.65 -18.63
C ILE A 445 25.81 -16.37 -18.10
N ARG A 446 26.96 -15.69 -18.09
CA ARG A 446 28.23 -16.27 -17.63
C ARG A 446 28.18 -16.66 -16.15
N SER A 447 27.57 -15.84 -15.30
CA SER A 447 27.39 -16.12 -13.87
C SER A 447 26.54 -17.37 -13.65
N SER A 448 25.36 -17.42 -14.28
CA SER A 448 24.41 -18.51 -14.10
C SER A 448 24.96 -19.83 -14.65
N LEU A 449 25.65 -19.81 -15.79
CA LEU A 449 26.36 -20.98 -16.33
C LEU A 449 27.42 -21.51 -15.36
N ARG A 450 28.18 -20.61 -14.72
CA ARG A 450 29.18 -21.01 -13.72
C ARG A 450 28.52 -21.67 -12.52
N VAL A 451 27.42 -21.11 -12.01
CA VAL A 451 26.65 -21.70 -10.89
C VAL A 451 26.11 -23.09 -11.26
N ALA A 452 25.49 -23.22 -12.43
CA ALA A 452 24.94 -24.49 -12.91
C ALA A 452 26.03 -25.55 -13.11
N PHE A 453 27.17 -25.18 -13.69
CA PHE A 453 28.31 -26.09 -13.89
C PHE A 453 28.86 -26.63 -12.56
N VAL A 454 29.01 -25.75 -11.57
CA VAL A 454 29.46 -26.15 -10.23
C VAL A 454 28.47 -27.13 -9.59
N GLN A 455 27.17 -26.84 -9.68
CA GLN A 455 26.12 -27.72 -9.12
C GLN A 455 26.09 -29.09 -9.80
N ALA A 456 26.15 -29.14 -11.13
CA ALA A 456 26.20 -30.39 -11.88
C ALA A 456 27.44 -31.22 -11.54
N SER A 457 28.60 -30.56 -11.39
CA SER A 457 29.84 -31.21 -10.99
C SER A 457 29.72 -31.84 -9.59
N PHE A 458 29.18 -31.11 -8.61
CA PHE A 458 28.95 -31.65 -7.26
C PHE A 458 28.00 -32.84 -7.24
N GLN A 459 26.90 -32.79 -8.02
CA GLN A 459 25.97 -33.92 -8.14
C GLN A 459 26.66 -35.15 -8.75
N TYR A 460 27.45 -34.97 -9.80
CA TYR A 460 28.20 -36.05 -10.44
C TYR A 460 29.18 -36.73 -9.46
N PHE A 461 29.99 -35.95 -8.72
CA PHE A 461 30.90 -36.50 -7.72
C PHE A 461 30.18 -37.22 -6.56
N SER A 462 29.02 -36.71 -6.15
CA SER A 462 28.19 -37.35 -5.12
C SER A 462 27.64 -38.70 -5.57
N ILE A 463 27.13 -38.78 -6.80
CA ILE A 463 26.62 -40.03 -7.40
C ILE A 463 27.75 -41.04 -7.56
N MET A 464 28.91 -40.62 -8.06
CA MET A 464 30.08 -41.51 -8.18
C MET A 464 30.53 -42.06 -6.82
N SER A 465 30.52 -41.22 -5.78
CA SER A 465 30.89 -41.63 -4.42
C SER A 465 29.90 -42.66 -3.84
N LEU A 466 28.60 -42.42 -4.01
CA LEU A 466 27.53 -43.37 -3.63
C LEU A 466 27.65 -44.70 -4.38
N HIS A 467 27.93 -44.68 -5.68
CA HIS A 467 28.10 -45.89 -6.47
C HIS A 467 29.35 -46.68 -6.04
N ARG A 468 30.45 -45.98 -5.71
CA ARG A 468 31.67 -46.61 -5.19
C ARG A 468 31.46 -47.25 -3.83
N MET A 469 30.65 -46.63 -2.95
CA MET A 469 30.28 -47.20 -1.65
C MET A 469 29.31 -48.39 -1.77
N SER A 470 28.41 -48.38 -2.75
CA SER A 470 27.50 -49.50 -3.02
C SER A 470 28.19 -50.70 -3.67
N SER A 471 29.26 -50.49 -4.44
CA SER A 471 30.05 -51.57 -5.06
C SER A 471 31.10 -52.17 -4.12
N ALA A 472 31.29 -51.60 -2.92
CA ALA A 472 32.22 -52.07 -1.90
C ALA A 472 31.53 -52.84 -0.75
N ARG A 473 30.23 -53.10 -0.87
CA ARG A 473 29.48 -54.08 -0.07
C ARG A 473 29.14 -55.27 -0.96
#